data_AF-A0A9X8VLM8-F1
#
_entry.id   AF-A0A9X8VLM8-F1
#
_cell.length_a   1.000
_cell.length_b   1.000
_cell.length_c   1.000
_cell.angle_alpha   90.00
_cell.angle_beta   90.00
_cell.angle_gamma   90.00
#
_symmetry.space_group_name_H-M   'P 1'
#
loop_
_entity.id
_entity.type
_entity.pdbx_description
1 polymer ?
#
loop_
_entity_poly.entity_id
_entity_poly.type
_entity_poly.pdbx_seq_one_letter_code
_entity_poly.pdbx_strand_id
1 'polypeptide(L)'
;FIVGLPNINEAIADLQGRLLPFGWAKLLWRLKVSGVRTARVPLMGVRQEYQFSRIGPIIALLLIEALREPFAKRNIDALEMSWILETNTGMRTILERIGAVPYKRYRLYEKTL
;
A
#
# COMPACT_ATOMS: atom_id res chain seq x y z
N PHE A 1 -2.46 13.14 -3.68
CA PHE A 1 -2.06 12.74 -2.31
C PHE A 1 -1.77 11.25 -2.31
N ILE A 2 -0.90 10.79 -1.40
CA ILE A 2 -0.56 9.38 -1.24
C ILE A 2 -0.34 9.08 0.25
N VAL A 3 -0.87 7.95 0.73
CA VAL A 3 -0.70 7.52 2.11
C VAL A 3 -0.06 6.14 2.09
N GLY A 4 1.16 6.03 2.61
CA GLY A 4 1.85 4.77 2.82
C GLY A 4 1.88 4.42 4.30
N LEU A 5 1.48 3.20 4.64
CA LEU A 5 1.48 2.68 6.01
C LEU A 5 2.43 1.48 6.12
N PRO A 6 3.19 1.35 7.23
CA PRO A 6 3.86 0.10 7.59
C PRO A 6 2.89 -1.08 7.54
N ASN A 7 3.33 -2.23 7.06
CA ASN A 7 2.49 -3.42 7.03
C ASN A 7 2.22 -3.93 8.46
N ILE A 8 1.01 -3.65 8.96
CA ILE A 8 0.59 -4.07 10.29
C ILE A 8 0.54 -5.60 10.39
N ASN A 9 0.20 -6.31 9.31
CA ASN A 9 0.14 -7.78 9.32
C ASN A 9 1.50 -8.41 9.62
N GLU A 10 2.59 -7.82 9.11
CA GLU A 10 3.96 -8.22 9.44
C GLU A 10 4.27 -7.94 10.92
N ALA A 11 3.87 -6.77 11.42
CA ALA A 11 4.14 -6.36 12.80
C ALA A 11 3.43 -7.23 13.85
N ILE A 12 2.28 -7.83 13.52
CA ILE A 12 1.46 -8.66 14.43
C ILE A 12 1.58 -10.18 14.18
N ALA A 13 2.35 -10.62 13.19
CA ALA A 13 2.33 -12.00 12.71
C ALA A 13 2.58 -13.07 13.80
N ASP A 14 3.41 -12.77 14.79
CA ASP A 14 3.75 -13.66 15.90
C ASP A 14 2.98 -13.38 17.20
N LEU A 15 2.07 -12.40 17.21
CA LEU A 15 1.25 -12.08 18.38
C LEU A 15 0.09 -13.07 18.57
N GLN A 16 -0.24 -13.86 17.54
CA GLN A 16 -1.28 -14.91 17.61
C GLN A 16 -2.61 -14.42 18.20
N GLY A 17 -3.00 -13.17 17.91
CA GLY A 17 -4.23 -12.55 18.41
C GLY A 17 -4.22 -12.14 19.89
N ARG A 18 -3.09 -12.26 20.60
CA ARG A 18 -2.95 -11.88 22.01
C ARG A 18 -2.05 -10.64 22.14
N LEU A 19 -2.65 -9.53 22.55
CA LEU A 19 -1.92 -8.27 22.81
C LEU A 19 -1.37 -8.19 24.24
N LEU A 20 -1.93 -8.96 25.17
CA LEU A 20 -1.56 -8.94 26.58
C LEU A 20 -0.76 -10.21 26.95
N PRO A 21 0.18 -10.12 27.90
CA PRO A 21 0.52 -8.92 28.68
C PRO A 21 1.51 -7.95 27.99
N PHE A 22 2.36 -8.41 27.06
CA PHE A 22 3.45 -7.60 26.47
C PHE A 22 3.40 -7.43 24.94
N GLY A 23 2.37 -7.98 24.27
CA GLY A 23 2.23 -7.91 22.81
C GLY A 23 2.07 -6.49 22.27
N TRP A 24 1.39 -5.61 23.00
CA TRP A 24 1.24 -4.18 22.66
C TRP A 24 2.59 -3.44 22.67
N ALA A 25 3.46 -3.72 23.64
CA ALA A 25 4.78 -3.09 23.73
C ALA A 25 5.69 -3.57 22.58
N LYS A 26 5.62 -4.87 22.26
CA LYS A 26 6.31 -5.46 21.10
C LYS A 26 5.84 -4.85 19.79
N LEU A 27 4.52 -4.62 19.64
CA LEU A 27 3.94 -3.97 18.47
C LEU A 27 4.42 -2.52 18.33
N LEU A 28 4.36 -1.73 19.41
CA LEU A 28 4.84 -0.35 19.41
C LEU A 28 6.34 -0.26 19.10
N TRP A 29 7.14 -1.16 19.68
CA TRP A 29 8.57 -1.25 19.38
C TRP A 29 8.82 -1.55 17.90
N ARG A 30 8.04 -2.44 17.29
CA ARG A 30 8.17 -2.73 15.85
C ARG A 30 7.76 -1.58 14.96
N LEU A 31 6.69 -0.89 15.30
CA LEU A 31 6.20 0.24 14.51
C LEU A 31 7.10 1.49 14.63
N LYS A 32 7.77 1.69 15.78
CA LYS A 32 8.59 2.89 16.03
C LYS A 32 10.09 2.67 15.93
N VAL A 33 10.60 1.50 16.30
CA VAL A 33 12.05 1.25 16.47
C VAL A 33 12.56 0.21 15.48
N SER A 34 12.04 -1.02 15.53
CA SER A 34 12.53 -2.11 14.67
C SER A 34 12.20 -1.91 13.20
N GLY A 35 11.12 -1.18 12.91
CA GLY A 35 10.57 -1.07 11.56
C GLY A 35 9.91 -2.36 11.09
N VAL A 36 9.33 -2.29 9.90
CA VAL A 36 8.79 -3.43 9.14
C VAL A 36 9.41 -3.39 7.75
N ARG A 37 9.55 -4.56 7.12
CA ARG A 37 10.17 -4.69 5.80
C ARG A 37 9.18 -4.45 4.66
N THR A 38 7.89 -4.47 4.96
CA THR A 38 6.84 -4.27 3.96
C THR A 38 5.92 -3.10 4.31
N ALA A 39 5.43 -2.40 3.29
CA ALA A 39 4.47 -1.31 3.45
C ALA A 39 3.30 -1.46 2.49
N ARG A 40 2.21 -0.76 2.80
CA ARG A 40 0.98 -0.77 2.02
C ARG A 40 0.51 0.65 1.75
N VAL A 41 0.08 0.91 0.52
CA VAL A 41 -0.59 2.16 0.12
C VAL A 41 -2.10 1.90 0.08
N PRO A 42 -2.85 2.16 1.16
CA PRO A 42 -4.31 2.00 1.15
C PRO A 42 -5.00 3.03 0.26
N LEU A 43 -4.44 4.24 0.17
CA LEU A 43 -5.09 5.38 -0.46
C LEU A 43 -4.10 6.18 -1.29
N MET A 44 -4.45 6.35 -2.56
CA MET A 44 -3.78 7.25 -3.48
C MET A 44 -4.83 7.92 -4.35
N GLY A 45 -4.72 9.24 -4.51
CA GLY A 45 -5.68 10.01 -5.27
C GLY A 45 -5.03 11.17 -6.01
N VAL A 46 -5.40 11.32 -7.27
CA VAL A 46 -5.14 12.49 -8.10
C VAL A 46 -6.47 13.24 -8.25
N ARG A 47 -6.46 14.58 -8.25
CA ARG A 47 -7.69 15.37 -8.42
C ARG A 47 -8.35 15.02 -9.76
N GLN A 48 -9.67 14.92 -9.79
CA GLN A 48 -10.44 14.42 -10.94
C GLN A 48 -10.15 15.21 -12.24
N GLU A 49 -9.94 16.51 -12.14
CA GLU A 49 -9.55 17.39 -13.26
C GLU A 49 -8.27 16.94 -13.98
N TYR A 50 -7.36 16.28 -13.27
CA TYR A 50 -6.13 15.73 -13.85
C TYR A 50 -6.25 14.25 -14.21
N GLN A 51 -7.24 13.52 -13.69
CA GLN A 51 -7.42 12.07 -13.95
C GLN A 51 -7.72 11.77 -15.43
N PHE A 52 -8.53 12.60 -16.08
CA PHE A 52 -8.89 12.43 -17.50
C PHE A 52 -7.87 13.08 -18.47
N SER A 53 -6.84 13.71 -17.93
CA SER A 53 -5.75 14.30 -18.72
C SER A 53 -4.60 13.31 -18.89
N ARG A 54 -3.76 13.53 -19.90
CA ARG A 54 -2.48 12.80 -20.07
C ARG A 54 -1.52 12.93 -18.87
N ILE A 55 -1.77 13.88 -17.98
CA ILE A 55 -0.92 14.19 -16.82
C ILE A 55 -1.28 13.31 -15.60
N GLY A 56 -2.51 12.79 -15.51
CA GLY A 56 -2.96 11.96 -14.38
C GLY A 56 -2.04 10.76 -14.09
N PRO A 57 -1.70 9.95 -15.10
CA PRO A 57 -0.73 8.86 -14.95
C PRO A 57 0.65 9.29 -14.47
N ILE A 58 1.13 10.44 -14.96
CA ILE A 58 2.43 11.00 -14.58
C ILE A 58 2.41 11.41 -13.10
N ILE A 59 1.33 12.05 -12.64
CA ILE A 59 1.17 12.43 -11.23
C ILE A 59 1.14 11.18 -10.35
N ALA A 60 0.44 10.14 -10.76
CA ALA A 60 0.42 8.87 -10.02
C ALA A 60 1.82 8.26 -9.90
N LEU A 61 2.60 8.26 -10.98
CA LEU A 61 3.99 7.78 -10.96
C LEU A 61 4.87 8.62 -10.02
N LEU A 62 4.78 9.95 -10.11
CA LEU A 62 5.52 10.87 -9.23
C LEU A 62 5.17 10.69 -7.76
N LEU A 63 3.89 10.42 -7.44
CA LEU A 63 3.46 10.12 -6.08
C LEU A 63 4.08 8.81 -5.57
N ILE A 64 4.15 7.77 -6.41
CA ILE A 64 4.80 6.50 -6.07
C ILE A 64 6.30 6.70 -5.88
N GLU A 65 6.94 7.47 -6.76
CA GLU A 65 8.37 7.77 -6.68
C GLU A 65 8.72 8.58 -5.41
N ALA A 66 7.84 9.49 -4.99
CA ALA A 66 7.98 10.22 -3.73
C ALA A 66 7.99 9.30 -2.48
N LEU A 67 7.49 8.06 -2.58
CA LEU A 67 7.59 7.07 -1.50
C LEU A 67 8.95 6.37 -1.44
N ARG A 68 9.76 6.44 -2.50
CA ARG A 68 11.03 5.71 -2.59
C ARG A 68 12.01 6.11 -1.49
N GLU A 69 12.23 7.41 -1.29
CA GLU A 69 13.13 7.90 -0.24
C GLU A 69 12.66 7.57 1.19
N PRO A 70 11.40 7.87 1.59
CA PRO A 70 10.87 7.47 2.88
C PRO A 70 10.98 5.98 3.15
N PHE A 71 10.81 5.14 2.12
CA PHE A 71 10.83 3.69 2.25
C PHE A 71 12.25 3.15 2.35
N ALA A 72 13.19 3.69 1.57
CA ALA A 72 14.60 3.38 1.68
C ALA A 72 15.14 3.70 3.08
N LYS A 73 14.78 4.87 3.64
CA LYS A 73 15.16 5.26 5.01
C LYS A 73 14.61 4.33 6.09
N ARG A 74 13.53 3.59 5.80
CA ARG A 74 12.85 2.68 6.73
C ARG A 74 13.16 1.20 6.44
N ASN A 75 14.08 0.89 5.52
CA ASN A 75 14.39 -0.48 5.09
C ASN A 75 13.15 -1.27 4.65
N ILE A 76 12.24 -0.62 3.93
CA ILE A 76 11.07 -1.26 3.34
C ILE A 76 11.48 -1.83 1.97
N ASP A 77 11.41 -3.14 1.83
CA ASP A 77 11.80 -3.91 0.64
C ASP A 77 10.64 -4.12 -0.35
N ALA A 78 9.40 -4.11 0.15
CA ALA A 78 8.22 -4.37 -0.68
C ALA A 78 7.07 -3.42 -0.38
N LEU A 79 6.36 -3.01 -1.44
CA LEU A 79 5.20 -2.14 -1.39
C LEU A 79 3.95 -2.82 -1.98
N GLU A 80 2.89 -2.90 -1.20
CA GLU A 80 1.58 -3.33 -1.68
C GLU A 80 0.70 -2.13 -2.05
N MET A 81 0.19 -2.11 -3.29
CA MET A 81 -0.65 -1.02 -3.83
C MET A 81 -2.16 -1.24 -3.65
N SER A 82 -2.53 -1.98 -2.61
CA SER A 82 -3.91 -2.31 -2.22
C SER A 82 -4.80 -2.76 -3.40
N TRP A 83 -6.11 -2.56 -3.30
CA TRP A 83 -7.06 -3.01 -4.33
C TRP A 83 -7.18 -1.97 -5.43
N ILE A 84 -6.94 -2.43 -6.65
CA ILE A 84 -7.13 -1.63 -7.86
C ILE A 84 -8.25 -2.27 -8.68
N LEU A 85 -9.23 -1.45 -9.05
CA LEU A 85 -10.33 -1.89 -9.91
C LEU A 85 -9.78 -2.41 -11.23
N GLU A 86 -10.32 -3.54 -11.70
CA GLU A 86 -9.89 -4.15 -12.96
C GLU A 86 -10.13 -3.22 -14.16
N THR A 87 -11.15 -2.36 -14.06
CA THR A 87 -11.54 -1.35 -15.05
C THR A 87 -10.63 -0.12 -15.07
N ASN A 88 -9.80 0.09 -14.04
CA ASN A 88 -8.84 1.20 -14.00
C ASN A 88 -7.57 0.82 -14.75
N THR A 89 -7.68 0.73 -16.08
CA THR A 89 -6.59 0.35 -16.98
C THR A 89 -5.38 1.28 -16.86
N GLY A 90 -5.60 2.59 -16.71
CA GLY A 90 -4.54 3.58 -16.51
C GLY A 90 -3.66 3.25 -15.30
N MET A 91 -4.26 3.05 -14.13
CA MET A 91 -3.52 2.68 -12.93
C MET A 91 -2.84 1.32 -13.05
N ARG A 92 -3.53 0.33 -13.63
CA ARG A 92 -2.94 -1.00 -13.82
C ARG A 92 -1.70 -0.97 -14.72
N THR A 93 -1.76 -0.27 -15.85
CA THR A 93 -0.62 -0.14 -16.75
C THR A 93 0.56 0.57 -16.09
N ILE A 94 0.32 1.59 -15.26
CA ILE A 94 1.40 2.26 -14.49
C ILE A 94 2.05 1.25 -13.53
N LEU A 95 1.23 0.52 -12.78
CA LEU A 95 1.70 -0.49 -11.82
C LEU A 95 2.51 -1.59 -12.50
N GLU A 96 2.02 -2.12 -13.62
CA GLU A 96 2.72 -3.12 -14.42
C GLU A 96 4.06 -2.57 -14.96
N ARG A 97 4.11 -1.30 -15.39
CA ARG A 97 5.34 -0.64 -15.87
C ARG A 97 6.40 -0.44 -14.79
N ILE A 98 6.00 -0.22 -13.54
CA ILE A 98 6.93 -0.10 -12.41
C ILE A 98 7.30 -1.47 -11.80
N GLY A 99 6.90 -2.57 -12.44
CA GLY A 99 7.23 -3.93 -12.01
C GLY A 99 6.34 -4.48 -10.90
N ALA A 100 5.20 -3.85 -10.60
CA ALA A 100 4.24 -4.41 -9.65
C ALA A 100 3.57 -5.66 -10.24
N VAL A 101 3.50 -6.72 -9.44
CA VAL A 101 2.91 -8.00 -9.85
C VAL A 101 1.55 -8.17 -9.15
N PRO A 102 0.46 -8.41 -9.90
CA PRO A 102 -0.84 -8.69 -9.30
C PRO A 102 -0.80 -10.04 -8.57
N TYR A 103 -0.81 -10.02 -7.24
CA TYR A 103 -0.73 -11.25 -6.42
C TYR A 103 -2.10 -11.88 -6.12
N LYS A 104 -3.19 -11.09 -6.14
CA LYS A 104 -4.54 -11.58 -5.83
C LYS A 104 -5.61 -10.81 -6.58
N ARG A 105 -6.63 -11.53 -7.07
CA ARG A 105 -7.80 -10.97 -7.76
C ARG A 105 -9.06 -11.33 -6.98
N TYR A 106 -9.79 -10.31 -6.55
CA TYR A 106 -11.06 -10.45 -5.87
C TYR A 106 -12.22 -10.20 -6.84
N ARG A 107 -13.32 -10.91 -6.66
CA ARG A 107 -14.60 -10.68 -7.35
C ARG A 107 -15.64 -10.40 -6.27
N LEU A 108 -16.29 -9.25 -6.35
CA LEU A 108 -17.34 -8.83 -5.43
C LEU A 108 -18.68 -9.19 -6.06
N TYR A 109 -19.53 -9.88 -5.30
CA TYR A 109 -20.89 -10.25 -5.69
C TYR A 109 -21.85 -9.66 -4.67
N GLU A 110 -22.94 -9.07 -5.15
CA GLU A 110 -24.03 -8.57 -4.32
C GLU A 110 -25.25 -9.47 -4.50
N LYS A 111 -25.97 -9.72 -3.40
CA LYS A 111 -27.26 -10.40 -3.41
C LYS A 111 -28.24 -9.53 -2.63
N THR A 112 -29.34 -9.17 -3.27
CA THR A 112 -30.48 -8.58 -2.57
C THR A 112 -31.07 -9.65 -1.65
N LEU A 113 -31.02 -9.40 -0.34
CA LEU A 113 -31.55 -10.29 0.69
C LEU A 113 -33.06 -10.15 0.83
#